data_AF-A0A2I1HED4-F1
#
_entry.id   AF-A0A2I1HED4-F1
#
_cell.length_a   1.000
_cell.length_b   1.000
_cell.length_c   1.000
_cell.angle_alpha   90.00
_cell.angle_beta   90.00
_cell.angle_gamma   90.00
#
_symmetry.space_group_name_H-M   'P 1'
#
loop_
_entity.id
_entity.type
_entity.pdbx_description
1 polymer ?
#
loop_
_entity_poly.entity_id
_entity_poly.type
_entity_poly.pdbx_seq_one_letter_code
_entity_poly.pdbx_strand_id
1 'polypeptide(L)'
;IYEEVMQAVNDKYGHFFIDGPAGTGKTFLYNTLLATIRLHGDIAIAVASSGIAALLLSGGRTAHSRFKIPLKIDEFSTCNISR
;
A
#
# COMPACT_ATOMS: atom_id res chain seq x y z
N ILE A 1 17.40 -2.88 -0.10
CA ILE A 1 15.92 -2.77 -0.02
C ILE A 1 15.22 -3.55 -1.13
N TYR A 2 15.25 -3.14 -2.41
CA TYR A 2 14.50 -3.88 -3.46
C TYR A 2 14.87 -5.37 -3.51
N GLU A 3 16.17 -5.68 -3.68
CA GLU A 3 16.65 -7.06 -3.73
C GLU A 3 16.33 -7.85 -2.46
N GLU A 4 16.43 -7.20 -1.30
CA GLU A 4 16.16 -7.80 0.00
C GLU A 4 14.67 -8.18 0.16
N VAL A 5 13.77 -7.31 -0.30
CA VAL A 5 12.33 -7.60 -0.33
C VAL A 5 12.03 -8.70 -1.35
N MET A 6 12.62 -8.66 -2.54
CA MET A 6 12.42 -9.70 -3.56
C MET A 6 12.92 -11.07 -3.11
N GLN A 7 14.05 -11.11 -2.40
CA GLN A 7 14.55 -12.35 -1.80
C GLN A 7 13.55 -12.91 -0.78
N ALA A 8 13.03 -12.07 0.12
CA ALA A 8 12.03 -12.50 1.10
C ALA A 8 10.69 -12.92 0.46
N VAL A 9 10.31 -12.32 -0.67
CA VAL A 9 9.16 -12.77 -1.47
C VAL A 9 9.40 -14.19 -2.00
N ASN A 10 10.59 -14.47 -2.54
CA ASN A 10 10.96 -15.81 -3.01
C ASN A 10 10.98 -16.84 -1.88
N ASP A 11 11.51 -16.44 -0.72
CA ASP A 11 11.57 -17.28 0.49
C ASP A 11 10.19 -17.41 1.19
N LYS A 12 9.19 -16.64 0.73
CA LYS A 12 7.80 -16.60 1.23
C LYS A 12 7.69 -16.25 2.72
N TYR A 13 8.65 -15.48 3.24
CA TYR A 13 8.69 -15.07 4.63
C TYR A 13 9.37 -13.71 4.79
N GLY A 14 8.68 -12.76 5.41
CA GLY A 14 9.26 -11.46 5.74
C GLY A 14 8.21 -10.38 6.00
N HIS A 15 8.54 -9.46 6.90
CA HIS A 15 7.80 -8.23 7.13
C HIS A 15 8.78 -7.07 7.12
N PHE A 16 8.47 -6.04 6.33
CA PHE A 16 9.35 -4.90 6.12
C PHE A 16 8.64 -3.61 6.47
N PHE A 17 9.35 -2.70 7.13
CA PHE A 17 8.94 -1.32 7.30
C PHE A 17 9.99 -0.43 6.63
N ILE A 18 9.60 0.23 5.54
CA ILE A 18 10.48 1.09 4.75
C ILE A 18 10.10 2.54 5.04
N ASP A 19 11.00 3.24 5.71
CA ASP A 19 10.86 4.65 6.02
C ASP A 19 11.93 5.49 5.31
N GLY A 20 11.61 6.76 5.09
CA GLY A 20 12.55 7.74 4.59
C GLY A 20 11.90 9.11 4.38
N PRO A 21 12.69 10.18 4.19
CA PRO A 21 12.16 11.52 3.95
C PRO A 21 11.21 11.65 2.74
N ALA A 22 10.51 12.77 2.66
CA ALA A 22 9.75 13.12 1.46
C ALA A 22 10.68 13.16 0.23
N GLY A 23 10.18 12.70 -0.93
CA GLY A 23 10.95 12.72 -2.19
C GLY A 23 11.94 11.57 -2.38
N THR A 24 12.11 10.64 -1.44
CA THR A 24 13.07 9.52 -1.58
C THR A 24 12.62 8.37 -2.49
N GLY A 25 11.53 8.53 -3.23
CA GLY A 25 11.09 7.52 -4.20
C GLY A 25 10.42 6.27 -3.61
N LYS A 26 9.93 6.30 -2.35
CA LYS A 26 9.20 5.15 -1.75
C LYS A 26 8.05 4.65 -2.61
N THR A 27 7.24 5.57 -3.15
CA THR A 27 6.14 5.23 -4.08
C THR A 27 6.65 4.53 -5.34
N PHE A 28 7.78 4.98 -5.88
CA PHE A 28 8.43 4.34 -7.03
C PHE A 28 8.85 2.91 -6.67
N LEU A 29 9.57 2.73 -5.55
CA LEU A 29 9.97 1.42 -5.05
C LEU A 29 8.78 0.46 -4.88
N TYR A 30 7.68 0.90 -4.26
CA TYR A 30 6.49 0.07 -4.10
C TYR A 30 5.87 -0.32 -5.44
N ASN A 31 5.79 0.59 -6.40
CA ASN A 31 5.29 0.29 -7.74
C ASN A 31 6.18 -0.65 -8.52
N THR A 32 7.51 -0.53 -8.38
CA THR A 32 8.46 -1.47 -8.99
C THR A 32 8.27 -2.86 -8.41
N LEU A 33 8.18 -3.01 -7.08
CA LEU A 33 7.92 -4.30 -6.43
C LEU A 33 6.58 -4.91 -6.90
N LEU A 34 5.51 -4.12 -6.91
CA LEU A 34 4.20 -4.56 -7.38
C LEU A 34 4.25 -5.04 -8.84
N ALA A 35 4.93 -4.29 -9.71
CA ALA A 35 5.07 -4.63 -11.12
C ALA A 35 5.88 -5.92 -11.30
N THR A 36 7.03 -6.04 -10.64
CA THR A 36 7.88 -7.24 -10.73
C THR A 36 7.14 -8.48 -10.24
N ILE A 37 6.48 -8.43 -9.08
CA ILE A 37 5.77 -9.59 -8.52
C ILE A 37 4.64 -10.02 -9.47
N ARG A 38 3.86 -9.07 -9.98
CA ARG A 38 2.76 -9.35 -10.93
C ARG A 38 3.27 -9.87 -12.27
N LEU A 39 4.44 -9.40 -12.73
CA LEU A 39 5.08 -9.86 -13.95
C LEU A 39 5.46 -11.35 -13.86
N HIS A 40 5.86 -11.82 -12.68
CA HIS A 40 6.15 -13.23 -12.42
C HIS A 40 4.88 -14.11 -12.28
N GLY A 41 3.69 -13.51 -12.38
CA GLY A 41 2.41 -14.21 -12.24
C GLY A 41 1.90 -14.33 -10.81
N ASP A 42 2.61 -13.76 -9.83
CA ASP A 42 2.23 -13.78 -8.43
C ASP A 42 1.22 -12.67 -8.07
N ILE A 43 0.55 -12.84 -6.92
CA ILE A 43 -0.48 -11.90 -6.46
C ILE A 43 0.15 -10.84 -5.56
N ALA A 44 0.20 -9.59 -6.06
CA ALA A 44 0.59 -8.43 -5.27
C ALA A 44 -0.60 -7.47 -5.02
N ILE A 45 -0.98 -7.29 -3.75
CA ILE A 45 -2.11 -6.42 -3.34
C ILE A 45 -1.57 -5.09 -2.82
N ALA A 46 -1.86 -4.01 -3.56
CA ALA A 46 -1.48 -2.66 -3.17
C ALA A 46 -2.56 -2.04 -2.27
N VAL A 47 -2.17 -1.65 -1.05
CA VAL A 47 -3.07 -1.06 -0.06
C VAL A 47 -2.46 0.21 0.54
N ALA A 48 -3.27 1.25 0.67
CA ALA A 48 -2.88 2.49 1.35
C ALA A 48 -3.93 2.92 2.38
N SER A 49 -3.58 3.85 3.28
CA SER A 49 -4.51 4.40 4.26
C SER A 49 -5.48 5.42 3.65
N SER A 50 -4.99 6.31 2.78
CA SER A 50 -5.76 7.39 2.14
C SER A 50 -6.07 7.10 0.66
N GLY A 51 -7.12 7.74 0.14
CA GLY A 51 -7.48 7.65 -1.28
C GLY A 51 -6.36 8.16 -2.20
N ILE A 52 -5.77 9.31 -1.89
CA ILE A 52 -4.68 9.89 -2.69
C ILE A 52 -3.45 8.97 -2.70
N ALA A 53 -3.08 8.39 -1.56
CA ALA A 53 -1.96 7.45 -1.52
C ALA A 53 -2.26 6.16 -2.32
N ALA A 54 -3.51 5.67 -2.28
CA ALA A 54 -3.93 4.52 -3.07
C ALA A 54 -3.84 4.80 -4.58
N LEU A 55 -4.20 6.01 -5.03
CA LEU A 55 -4.10 6.41 -6.44
C LEU A 55 -2.66 6.39 -6.97
N LEU A 56 -1.68 6.64 -6.10
CA LEU A 56 -0.26 6.61 -6.48
C LEU A 56 0.31 5.20 -6.61
N LEU A 57 -0.41 4.18 -6.15
CA LEU A 57 0.00 2.77 -6.25
C LEU A 57 -0.74 2.09 -7.40
N SER A 58 -0.03 1.31 -8.21
CA SER A 58 -0.63 0.57 -9.33
C SER A 58 -1.67 -0.44 -8.83
N GLY A 59 -2.94 -0.24 -9.20
CA GLY A 59 -4.06 -1.03 -8.71
C GLY A 59 -4.35 -0.84 -7.22
N GLY A 60 -3.89 0.26 -6.63
CA GLY A 60 -4.05 0.58 -5.22
C GLY A 60 -5.50 0.76 -4.79
N ARG A 61 -5.80 0.32 -3.57
CA ARG A 61 -7.07 0.58 -2.88
C ARG A 61 -6.81 0.99 -1.45
N THR A 62 -7.77 1.70 -0.84
CA THR A 62 -7.68 1.97 0.59
C THR A 62 -7.84 0.68 1.40
N ALA A 63 -7.19 0.57 2.55
CA ALA A 63 -7.32 -0.59 3.45
C ALA A 63 -8.79 -0.87 3.80
N HIS A 64 -9.56 0.19 4.09
CA HIS A 64 -10.99 0.13 4.34
C HIS A 64 -11.76 -0.53 3.19
N SER A 65 -11.52 -0.10 1.94
CA SER A 65 -12.23 -0.65 0.78
C SER A 65 -11.77 -2.05 0.39
N ARG A 66 -10.48 -2.37 0.56
CA ARG A 66 -9.89 -3.67 0.22
C ARG A 66 -10.28 -4.76 1.21
N PHE A 67 -10.16 -4.49 2.51
CA PHE A 67 -10.38 -5.47 3.57
C PHE A 67 -11.73 -5.34 4.26
N LYS A 68 -12.58 -4.41 3.80
CA LYS A 68 -13.91 -4.15 4.39
C LYS A 68 -13.82 -3.82 5.89
N ILE A 69 -12.78 -3.05 6.25
CA ILE A 69 -12.58 -2.61 7.64
C ILE A 69 -13.77 -1.72 8.03
N PRO A 70 -14.56 -2.09 9.04
CA PRO A 70 -15.75 -1.34 9.40
C PRO A 70 -15.35 0.02 9.99
N LEU A 71 -16.05 1.06 9.57
CA LEU A 71 -16.03 2.35 10.26
C LEU A 71 -17.00 2.25 11.44
N LYS A 72 -16.51 2.40 12.66
CA LYS A 72 -17.36 2.51 13.84
C LYS A 72 -17.86 3.94 13.90
N ILE A 73 -19.07 4.14 13.41
CA ILE A 73 -19.75 5.44 13.37
C ILE A 73 -20.82 5.43 14.46
N ASP A 74 -20.90 6.52 15.21
CA ASP A 74 -21.95 6.81 16.20
C ASP A 74 -22.66 8.13 15.87
N GLU A 75 -23.64 8.52 16.69
CA GLU A 75 -24.42 9.75 16.50
C GLU A 75 -23.60 11.05 16.62
N PHE A 76 -22.39 10.98 17.18
CA PHE A 76 -21.47 12.10 17.32
C PHE A 76 -20.39 12.13 16.24
N SER A 77 -20.36 11.11 15.37
CA SER A 77 -19.36 10.96 14.33
C SER A 77 -19.64 11.95 13.20
N THR A 78 -18.72 12.90 13.01
CA THR A 78 -18.80 13.91 11.96
C THR A 78 -17.58 13.83 11.03
N CYS A 79 -17.76 14.20 9.77
CA CYS A 79 -16.67 14.36 8.80
C CYS A 79 -16.64 15.81 8.35
N ASN A 80 -15.67 16.58 8.85
CA ASN A 80 -15.53 17.98 8.47
C ASN A 80 -14.83 18.07 7.11
N ILE A 81 -15.57 18.48 6.09
CA ILE A 81 -15.03 18.83 4.78
C ILE A 81 -15.11 20.35 4.64
N SER A 82 -14.03 21.03 5.00
CA SER A 82 -13.86 22.46 4.70
C SER A 82 -13.42 22.65 3.25
N ARG A 83 -13.89 23.73 2.62
CA ARG A 83 -13.55 24.10 1.24
C ARG A 83 -12.17 24.73 1.13
#